data_AF-A0A7V8ZNR7-F1
#
_entry.id   AF-A0A7V8ZNR7-F1
#
_cell.length_a   1.000
_cell.length_b   1.000
_cell.length_c   1.000
_cell.angle_alpha   90.00
_cell.angle_beta   90.00
_cell.angle_gamma   90.00
#
_symmetry.space_group_name_H-M   'P 1'
#
loop_
_entity.id
_entity.type
_entity.pdbx_description
1 polymer ?
#
loop_
_entity_poly.entity_id
_entity_poly.type
_entity_poly.pdbx_seq_one_letter_code
_entity_poly.pdbx_strand_id
1 'polypeptide(L)'
;MRTSTRAVFLVCLWTAIGASCASAAEPDCEPVLAAQIAQSQADRYSVKTSMSGRAGTEAGEIMKTPEGMFVKRDGRWAKSPVQLTQKDRADLIEYGRKNISNCKLFGKETRDGKAMAIYTYNQKAPNLPTSDIKLWIGTADGLPHKLEVSTGDKNVTQTIDYSAAIKAPK
;
A
#
# COMPACT_ATOMS: atom_id res chain seq x y z
N MET A 1 4.50 -59.24 -49.59
CA MET A 1 5.55 -58.44 -48.90
C MET A 1 5.01 -58.17 -47.49
N ARG A 2 5.41 -58.88 -46.42
CA ARG A 2 6.67 -58.75 -45.62
C ARG A 2 7.03 -57.26 -45.45
N THR A 3 7.17 -56.61 -44.30
CA THR A 3 7.45 -56.94 -42.87
C THR A 3 7.34 -55.60 -42.12
N SER A 4 6.63 -55.46 -41.00
CA SER A 4 7.11 -55.50 -39.59
C SER A 4 8.17 -54.46 -39.17
N THR A 5 8.01 -53.95 -37.92
CA THR A 5 9.01 -53.47 -36.92
C THR A 5 9.52 -52.00 -37.05
N ARG A 6 9.64 -51.11 -36.03
CA ARG A 6 9.62 -51.15 -34.54
C ARG A 6 9.19 -49.79 -33.92
N ALA A 7 8.70 -49.88 -32.68
CA ALA A 7 8.49 -48.84 -31.67
C ALA A 7 9.74 -48.02 -31.31
N VAL A 8 9.55 -46.78 -30.82
CA VAL A 8 10.21 -46.26 -29.60
C VAL A 8 9.29 -45.26 -28.88
N PHE A 9 9.00 -45.57 -27.62
CA PHE A 9 8.37 -44.72 -26.61
C PHE A 9 9.22 -43.47 -26.34
N LEU A 10 8.60 -42.31 -26.21
CA LEU A 10 9.16 -41.18 -25.46
C LEU A 10 8.09 -40.68 -24.49
N VAL A 11 8.15 -41.26 -23.29
CA VAL A 11 7.44 -40.81 -22.10
C VAL A 11 8.03 -39.46 -21.70
N CYS A 12 7.31 -38.36 -21.94
CA CYS A 12 7.58 -37.11 -21.23
C CYS A 12 7.03 -37.26 -19.80
N LEU A 13 7.85 -37.79 -18.90
CA LEU A 13 7.69 -37.54 -17.46
C LEU A 13 7.87 -36.03 -17.24
N TRP A 14 6.77 -35.29 -17.18
CA TRP A 14 6.77 -33.97 -16.57
C TRP A 14 6.75 -34.17 -15.05
N THR A 15 7.95 -34.17 -14.47
CA THR A 15 8.16 -33.98 -13.04
C THR A 15 7.57 -32.64 -12.63
N ALA A 16 6.47 -32.67 -11.88
CA ALA A 16 5.98 -31.53 -11.14
C ALA A 16 6.99 -31.20 -10.03
N ILE A 17 7.96 -30.35 -10.36
CA ILE A 17 8.76 -29.66 -9.35
C ILE A 17 7.82 -28.62 -8.75
N GLY A 18 7.25 -28.96 -7.59
CA GLY A 18 6.63 -28.01 -6.69
C GLY A 18 7.69 -27.03 -6.20
N ALA A 19 7.99 -26.03 -7.01
CA ALA A 19 8.65 -24.83 -6.56
C ALA A 19 7.65 -24.12 -5.65
N SER A 20 7.80 -24.29 -4.35
CA SER A 20 7.30 -23.32 -3.38
C SER A 20 8.04 -22.01 -3.67
N CYS A 21 7.52 -21.25 -4.62
CA CYS A 21 7.98 -19.89 -4.87
C CYS A 21 7.85 -19.15 -3.55
N ALA A 22 8.98 -18.63 -3.07
CA ALA A 22 8.94 -17.45 -2.22
C ALA A 22 7.95 -16.48 -2.87
N SER A 23 6.90 -16.10 -2.14
CA SER A 23 5.86 -15.23 -2.66
C SER A 23 6.48 -13.89 -3.02
N ALA A 24 6.90 -13.74 -4.26
CA ALA A 24 7.06 -12.43 -4.88
C ALA A 24 5.69 -11.75 -4.77
N ALA A 25 5.69 -10.43 -4.51
CA ALA A 25 4.45 -9.67 -4.53
C ALA A 25 3.71 -9.98 -5.84
N GLU A 26 2.41 -10.24 -5.74
CA GLU A 26 1.58 -10.49 -6.92
C GLU A 26 1.78 -9.34 -7.91
N PRO A 27 1.95 -9.57 -9.23
CA PRO A 27 2.19 -8.50 -10.19
C PRO A 27 1.17 -7.37 -10.10
N ASP A 28 -0.07 -7.70 -9.73
CA ASP A 28 -1.17 -6.75 -9.54
C ASP A 28 -0.99 -5.81 -8.33
N CYS A 29 -0.04 -6.09 -7.44
CA CYS A 29 0.33 -5.25 -6.29
C CYS A 29 1.40 -4.21 -6.60
N GLU A 30 2.07 -4.29 -7.75
CA GLU A 30 3.10 -3.32 -8.14
C GLU A 30 2.60 -1.86 -8.10
N PRO A 31 1.40 -1.50 -8.61
CA PRO A 31 0.90 -0.14 -8.51
C PRO A 31 0.70 0.34 -7.07
N VAL A 32 0.24 -0.55 -6.18
CA VAL A 32 0.01 -0.25 -4.76
C VAL A 32 1.35 -0.02 -4.06
N LEU A 33 2.33 -0.89 -4.28
CA LEU A 33 3.67 -0.77 -3.71
C LEU A 33 4.40 0.48 -4.23
N ALA A 34 4.32 0.73 -5.53
CA ALA A 34 4.91 1.91 -6.16
C ALA A 34 4.35 3.22 -5.57
N ALA A 35 3.03 3.30 -5.33
CA ALA A 35 2.41 4.46 -4.71
C ALA A 35 2.88 4.69 -3.26
N GLN A 36 3.00 3.62 -2.47
CA GLN A 36 3.53 3.70 -1.09
C GLN A 36 5.00 4.16 -1.08
N ILE A 37 5.81 3.64 -2.01
CA ILE A 37 7.21 4.07 -2.21
C ILE A 37 7.26 5.55 -2.56
N ALA A 38 6.47 5.99 -3.54
CA ALA A 38 6.43 7.38 -3.99
C ALA A 38 6.04 8.34 -2.86
N GLN A 39 5.04 7.99 -2.04
CA GLN A 39 4.70 8.77 -0.85
C GLN A 39 5.86 8.86 0.15
N SER A 40 6.58 7.75 0.39
CA SER A 40 7.71 7.74 1.32
C SER A 40 8.84 8.69 0.88
N GLN A 41 8.98 8.88 -0.43
CA GLN A 41 9.98 9.73 -1.08
C GLN A 41 9.53 11.19 -1.23
N ALA A 42 8.22 11.48 -1.21
CA ALA A 42 7.70 12.84 -1.34
C ALA A 42 8.28 13.78 -0.26
N ASP A 43 8.78 14.95 -0.66
CA ASP A 43 9.43 15.91 0.25
C ASP A 43 8.49 16.44 1.33
N ARG A 44 7.21 16.56 0.99
CA ARG A 44 6.16 17.05 1.89
C ARG A 44 4.83 16.42 1.59
N TYR A 45 4.06 16.20 2.65
CA TYR A 45 2.65 15.83 2.57
C TYR A 45 1.99 16.06 3.94
N SER A 46 0.67 16.11 3.96
CA SER A 46 -0.12 16.01 5.20
C SER A 46 -1.12 14.88 5.09
N VAL A 47 -1.32 14.15 6.18
CA VAL A 47 -2.29 13.06 6.27
C VAL A 47 -3.28 13.43 7.35
N LYS A 48 -4.56 13.49 6.98
CA LYS A 48 -5.66 13.55 7.96
C LYS A 48 -6.24 12.16 8.07
N THR A 49 -6.27 11.64 9.30
CA THR A 49 -6.83 10.34 9.63
C THR A 49 -8.11 10.56 10.42
N SER A 50 -9.19 9.89 10.02
CA SER A 50 -10.42 9.76 10.78
C SER A 50 -10.65 8.27 11.04
N MET A 51 -10.85 7.90 12.29
CA MET A 51 -11.18 6.55 12.70
C MET A 51 -12.55 6.57 13.35
N SER A 52 -13.45 5.70 12.89
CA SER A 52 -14.78 5.52 13.47
C SER A 52 -14.95 4.09 13.96
N GLY A 53 -15.65 3.91 15.08
CA GLY A 53 -16.04 2.61 15.62
C GLY A 53 -17.01 2.76 16.79
N ARG A 54 -17.32 1.65 17.49
CA ARG A 54 -18.28 1.67 18.61
C ARG A 54 -17.94 2.66 19.73
N ALA A 55 -16.66 2.97 19.94
CA ALA A 55 -16.21 3.88 20.99
C ALA A 55 -16.28 5.37 20.59
N GLY A 56 -16.68 5.70 19.35
CA GLY A 56 -16.75 7.06 18.84
C GLY A 56 -15.86 7.31 17.63
N THR A 57 -15.63 8.59 17.33
CA THR A 57 -14.76 9.04 16.23
C THR A 57 -13.50 9.70 16.80
N GLU A 58 -12.34 9.23 16.35
CA GLU A 58 -11.03 9.80 16.65
C GLU A 58 -10.43 10.39 15.38
N ALA A 59 -9.71 11.51 15.50
CA ALA A 59 -9.03 12.14 14.37
C ALA A 59 -7.57 12.44 14.72
N GLY A 60 -6.68 12.26 13.74
CA GLY A 60 -5.26 12.55 13.86
C GLY A 60 -4.75 13.23 12.60
N GLU A 61 -3.71 14.06 12.75
CA GLU A 61 -3.04 14.70 11.62
C GLU A 61 -1.53 14.44 11.70
N ILE A 62 -0.93 14.10 10.57
CA ILE A 62 0.52 13.95 10.39
C ILE A 62 0.95 14.89 9.27
N MET A 63 2.15 15.45 9.38
CA MET A 63 2.74 16.28 8.35
C MET A 63 4.20 15.89 8.16
N LYS A 64 4.63 15.65 6.92
CA LYS A 64 6.03 15.58 6.52
C LYS A 64 6.40 16.90 5.85
N THR A 65 7.55 17.43 6.22
CA THR A 65 8.20 18.59 5.56
C THR A 65 9.71 18.34 5.50
N PRO A 66 10.48 19.16 4.78
CA PRO A 66 11.94 19.10 4.83
C PRO A 66 12.53 19.25 6.25
N GLU A 67 11.82 19.92 7.16
CA GLU A 67 12.25 20.12 8.55
C GLU A 67 12.02 18.89 9.44
N GLY A 68 11.22 17.93 8.97
CA GLY A 68 10.90 16.68 9.65
C GLY A 68 9.43 16.32 9.61
N MET A 69 9.09 15.28 10.36
CA MET A 69 7.72 14.82 10.55
C MET A 69 7.11 15.45 11.80
N PHE A 70 5.83 15.82 11.72
CA PHE A 70 5.06 16.43 12.79
C PHE A 70 3.76 15.67 12.98
N VAL A 71 3.30 15.57 14.22
CA VAL A 71 2.03 14.93 14.57
C VAL A 71 1.22 15.92 15.37
N LYS A 72 -0.08 16.00 15.09
CA LYS A 72 -1.02 16.80 15.88
C LYS A 72 -1.67 15.92 16.94
N ARG A 73 -1.52 16.30 18.20
CA ARG A 73 -2.18 15.67 19.36
C ARG A 73 -2.80 16.76 20.22
N ASP A 74 -4.04 16.57 20.67
CA ASP A 74 -4.79 17.53 21.48
C ASP A 74 -4.79 18.96 20.88
N GLY A 75 -4.94 19.04 19.56
CA GLY A 75 -4.95 20.30 18.83
C GLY A 75 -3.58 20.96 18.63
N ARG A 76 -2.51 20.44 19.25
CA ARG A 76 -1.15 20.99 19.17
C ARG A 76 -0.27 20.15 18.27
N TRP A 77 0.56 20.83 17.47
CA TRP A 77 1.59 20.17 16.68
C TRP A 77 2.82 19.90 17.54
N ALA A 78 3.39 18.72 17.38
CA ALA A 78 4.68 18.35 17.94
C ALA A 78 5.54 17.73 16.85
N LYS A 79 6.84 18.04 16.86
CA LYS A 79 7.81 17.36 15.99
C LYS A 79 7.95 15.91 16.46
N SER A 80 7.80 14.98 15.53
CA SER A 80 8.06 13.57 15.79
C SER A 80 9.56 13.38 15.98
N PRO A 81 10.00 12.64 17.02
CA PRO A 81 11.40 12.24 17.15
C PRO A 81 11.79 11.21 16.07
N VAL A 82 10.81 10.58 15.42
CA VAL A 82 11.02 9.59 14.37
C VAL A 82 11.32 10.30 13.05
N GLN A 83 12.53 10.12 12.55
CA GLN A 83 12.93 10.45 11.20
C GLN A 83 13.22 9.15 10.46
N LEU A 84 12.50 8.88 9.37
CA LEU A 84 12.71 7.67 8.58
C LEU A 84 14.10 7.72 7.95
N THR A 85 14.96 6.79 8.35
CA THR A 85 16.25 6.53 7.72
C THR A 85 16.07 5.81 6.37
N GLN A 86 17.15 5.66 5.62
CA GLN A 86 17.11 4.86 4.40
C GLN A 86 16.80 3.39 4.69
N LYS A 87 17.29 2.86 5.81
CA LYS A 87 16.98 1.50 6.26
C LYS A 87 15.50 1.38 6.60
N ASP A 88 14.92 2.33 7.34
CA ASP A 88 13.49 2.28 7.68
C ASP A 88 12.61 2.29 6.43
N ARG A 89 13.00 3.07 5.40
CA ARG A 89 12.32 3.06 4.10
C ARG A 89 12.41 1.69 3.42
N ALA A 90 13.60 1.08 3.38
CA ALA A 90 13.76 -0.24 2.80
C ALA A 90 12.95 -1.31 3.55
N ASP A 91 12.94 -1.24 4.89
CA ASP A 91 12.18 -2.15 5.74
C ASP A 91 10.66 -1.99 5.53
N LEU A 92 10.15 -0.76 5.34
CA LEU A 92 8.75 -0.51 5.00
C LEU A 92 8.36 -1.09 3.63
N ILE A 93 9.24 -0.97 2.63
CA ILE A 93 9.02 -1.53 1.29
C ILE A 93 8.97 -3.05 1.34
N GLU A 94 9.94 -3.65 2.04
CA GLU A 94 10.01 -5.09 2.21
C GLU A 94 8.81 -5.62 3.01
N TYR A 95 8.40 -4.88 4.04
CA TYR A 95 7.18 -5.16 4.79
C TYR A 95 5.95 -5.14 3.87
N GLY A 96 5.81 -4.11 3.03
CA GLY A 96 4.73 -4.02 2.03
C GLY A 96 4.72 -5.24 1.11
N ARG A 97 5.88 -5.57 0.50
CA ARG A 97 6.01 -6.73 -0.40
C ARG A 97 5.59 -8.06 0.22
N LYS A 98 5.88 -8.26 1.50
CA LYS A 98 5.56 -9.50 2.22
C LYS A 98 4.14 -9.60 2.72
N ASN A 99 3.49 -8.46 2.96
CA ASN A 99 2.23 -8.41 3.72
C ASN A 99 1.06 -7.85 2.93
N ILE A 100 1.27 -7.35 1.72
CA ILE A 100 0.24 -6.91 0.78
C ILE A 100 -0.06 -8.04 -0.20
N SER A 101 -1.35 -8.36 -0.37
CA SER A 101 -1.81 -9.41 -1.28
C SER A 101 -3.20 -9.10 -1.82
N ASN A 102 -3.69 -9.89 -2.78
CA ASN A 102 -5.02 -9.76 -3.38
C ASN A 102 -5.28 -8.37 -3.95
N CYS A 103 -4.25 -7.75 -4.53
CA CYS A 103 -4.37 -6.43 -5.12
C CYS A 103 -5.21 -6.48 -6.38
N LYS A 104 -6.20 -5.61 -6.49
CA LYS A 104 -7.14 -5.57 -7.62
C LYS A 104 -7.46 -4.14 -7.96
N LEU A 105 -7.47 -3.80 -9.26
CA LEU A 105 -8.08 -2.57 -9.72
C LEU A 105 -9.60 -2.68 -9.53
N PHE A 106 -10.13 -1.89 -8.61
CA PHE A 106 -11.56 -1.86 -8.29
C PHE A 106 -12.33 -0.91 -9.20
N GLY A 107 -11.71 0.21 -9.60
CA GLY A 107 -12.37 1.19 -10.44
C GLY A 107 -11.54 2.44 -10.71
N LYS A 108 -12.21 3.45 -11.26
CA LYS A 108 -11.64 4.77 -11.52
C LYS A 108 -12.64 5.83 -11.10
N GLU A 109 -12.16 6.96 -10.58
CA GLU A 109 -13.01 8.10 -10.24
C GLU A 109 -12.27 9.42 -10.49
N THR A 110 -12.99 10.54 -10.35
CA THR A 110 -12.38 11.87 -10.24
C THR A 110 -12.60 12.40 -8.84
N ARG A 111 -11.52 12.83 -8.18
CA ARG A 111 -11.55 13.41 -6.84
C ARG A 111 -10.83 14.75 -6.86
N ASP A 112 -11.50 15.82 -6.43
CA ASP A 112 -10.94 17.18 -6.39
C ASP A 112 -10.32 17.60 -7.75
N GLY A 113 -10.98 17.22 -8.85
CA GLY A 113 -10.53 17.48 -10.22
C GLY A 113 -9.39 16.58 -10.72
N LYS A 114 -8.92 15.63 -9.92
CA LYS A 114 -7.84 14.70 -10.28
C LYS A 114 -8.41 13.31 -10.60
N ALA A 115 -7.96 12.73 -11.72
CA ALA A 115 -8.28 11.35 -12.07
C ALA A 115 -7.54 10.37 -11.13
N MET A 116 -8.28 9.37 -10.64
CA MET A 116 -7.82 8.37 -9.68
C MET A 116 -8.08 6.96 -10.20
N ALA A 117 -7.12 6.06 -9.98
CA ALA A 117 -7.33 4.63 -10.03
C ALA A 117 -7.55 4.11 -8.59
N ILE A 118 -8.57 3.29 -8.40
CA ILE A 118 -8.94 2.74 -7.10
C ILE A 118 -8.50 1.29 -7.05
N TYR A 119 -7.65 0.95 -6.08
CA TYR A 119 -7.19 -0.41 -5.83
C TYR A 119 -7.79 -0.92 -4.53
N THR A 120 -8.13 -2.20 -4.48
CA THR A 120 -8.40 -2.93 -3.24
C THR A 120 -7.30 -3.94 -3.00
N TYR A 121 -6.86 -4.11 -1.76
CA TYR A 121 -5.86 -5.12 -1.39
C TYR A 121 -6.05 -5.54 0.06
N ASN A 122 -5.45 -6.68 0.41
CA ASN A 122 -5.34 -7.14 1.78
C ASN A 122 -3.98 -6.79 2.36
N GLN A 123 -3.97 -6.38 3.63
CA GLN A 123 -2.73 -6.18 4.38
C GLN A 123 -2.75 -6.95 5.69
N LYS A 124 -1.68 -7.71 5.94
CA LYS A 124 -1.48 -8.44 7.19
C LYS A 124 -0.52 -7.69 8.12
N ALA A 125 -1.03 -7.18 9.23
CA ALA A 125 -0.18 -6.63 10.28
C ALA A 125 0.21 -7.72 11.31
N PRO A 126 1.43 -7.67 11.87
CA PRO A 126 1.84 -8.62 12.91
C PRO A 126 0.85 -8.62 14.06
N ASN A 127 0.39 -9.81 14.46
CA ASN A 127 -0.56 -10.00 15.57
C ASN A 127 -1.93 -9.31 15.41
N LEU A 128 -2.28 -8.88 14.19
CA LEU A 128 -3.58 -8.27 13.89
C LEU A 128 -4.30 -9.05 12.79
N PRO A 129 -5.65 -9.00 12.75
CA PRO A 129 -6.41 -9.53 11.63
C PRO A 129 -5.98 -8.88 10.31
N THR A 130 -6.07 -9.66 9.23
CA THR A 130 -5.96 -9.10 7.87
C THR A 130 -6.98 -8.00 7.70
N SER A 131 -6.55 -6.87 7.14
CA SER A 131 -7.42 -5.74 6.86
C SER A 131 -7.70 -5.63 5.36
N ASP A 132 -8.93 -5.27 5.01
CA ASP A 132 -9.31 -4.90 3.65
C ASP A 132 -9.05 -3.41 3.47
N ILE A 133 -8.23 -3.09 2.46
CA ILE A 133 -7.82 -1.72 2.19
C ILE A 133 -8.29 -1.31 0.80
N LYS A 134 -8.82 -0.09 0.69
CA LYS A 134 -9.07 0.59 -0.58
C LYS A 134 -8.16 1.81 -0.68
N LEU A 135 -7.45 1.95 -1.80
CA LEU A 135 -6.44 2.97 -2.04
C LEU A 135 -6.73 3.70 -3.34
N TRP A 136 -6.74 5.03 -3.27
CA TRP A 136 -6.91 5.91 -4.43
C TRP A 136 -5.54 6.45 -4.83
N ILE A 137 -5.12 6.12 -6.05
CA ILE A 137 -3.84 6.51 -6.62
C ILE A 137 -4.10 7.49 -7.76
N GLY A 138 -3.47 8.66 -7.73
CA GLY A 138 -3.57 9.64 -8.80
C GLY A 138 -2.97 9.10 -10.09
N THR A 139 -3.73 9.13 -11.19
CA THR A 139 -3.25 8.55 -12.45
C THR A 139 -2.13 9.37 -13.09
N ALA A 140 -2.03 10.66 -12.73
CA ALA A 140 -1.02 11.58 -13.26
C ALA A 140 0.27 11.64 -12.42
N ASP A 141 0.16 11.52 -11.09
CA ASP A 141 1.28 11.67 -10.16
C ASP A 141 1.75 10.34 -9.54
N GLY A 142 0.95 9.27 -9.66
CA GLY A 142 1.25 7.98 -9.06
C GLY A 142 1.21 7.99 -7.52
N LEU A 143 0.69 9.05 -6.90
CA LEU A 143 0.68 9.22 -5.45
C LEU A 143 -0.65 8.77 -4.85
N PRO A 144 -0.65 8.24 -3.62
CA PRO A 144 -1.88 7.92 -2.90
C PRO A 144 -2.55 9.19 -2.37
N HIS A 145 -3.83 9.42 -2.67
CA HIS A 145 -4.59 10.60 -2.20
C HIS A 145 -5.62 10.25 -1.12
N LYS A 146 -6.05 8.99 -1.07
CA LYS A 146 -6.99 8.50 -0.07
C LYS A 146 -6.74 7.03 0.22
N LEU A 147 -6.96 6.63 1.46
CA LEU A 147 -6.93 5.25 1.90
C LEU A 147 -8.10 4.99 2.85
N GLU A 148 -8.77 3.86 2.69
CA GLU A 148 -9.79 3.36 3.61
C GLU A 148 -9.39 1.97 4.09
N VAL A 149 -9.41 1.77 5.40
CA VAL A 149 -9.18 0.46 6.04
C VAL A 149 -10.45 0.05 6.77
N SER A 150 -10.91 -1.15 6.50
CA SER A 150 -11.93 -1.80 7.31
C SER A 150 -11.31 -2.95 8.12
N THR A 151 -11.49 -2.90 9.44
CA THR A 151 -11.03 -3.95 10.36
C THR A 151 -12.12 -4.20 11.41
N GLY A 152 -12.94 -5.23 11.20
CA GLY A 152 -14.08 -5.53 12.08
C GLY A 152 -15.07 -4.34 12.14
N ASP A 153 -15.34 -3.84 13.35
CA ASP A 153 -16.24 -2.69 13.56
C ASP A 153 -15.55 -1.32 13.41
N LYS A 154 -14.29 -1.28 12.97
CA LYS A 154 -13.51 -0.04 12.81
C LYS A 154 -13.33 0.30 11.34
N ASN A 155 -13.63 1.55 10.99
CA ASN A 155 -13.32 2.12 9.69
C ASN A 155 -12.34 3.27 9.88
N VAL A 156 -11.19 3.19 9.20
CA VAL A 156 -10.19 4.25 9.15
C VAL A 156 -10.21 4.84 7.76
N THR A 157 -10.29 6.17 7.67
CA THR A 157 -10.11 6.92 6.43
C THR A 157 -8.92 7.84 6.58
N GLN A 158 -8.02 7.79 5.61
CA GLN A 158 -6.91 8.73 5.47
C GLN A 158 -7.08 9.52 4.18
N THR A 159 -6.85 10.83 4.25
CA THR A 159 -6.71 11.70 3.08
C THR A 159 -5.34 12.33 3.09
N ILE A 160 -4.68 12.32 1.95
CA ILE A 160 -3.29 12.75 1.82
C ILE A 160 -3.23 13.95 0.87
N ASP A 161 -2.60 15.03 1.32
CA ASP A 161 -2.42 16.26 0.57
C ASP A 161 -0.92 16.52 0.34
N TYR A 162 -0.56 16.85 -0.89
CA TYR A 162 0.82 17.11 -1.34
C TYR A 162 1.08 18.57 -1.72
N SER A 163 0.25 19.49 -1.24
CA SER A 163 0.31 20.91 -1.56
C SER A 163 1.66 21.52 -1.18
N ALA A 164 2.19 22.37 -2.07
CA ALA A 164 3.38 23.15 -1.81
C ALA A 164 3.21 24.12 -0.63
N ALA A 165 1.97 24.45 -0.25
CA ALA A 165 1.64 25.35 0.87
C ALA A 165 1.84 24.70 2.26
N ILE A 166 2.06 23.39 2.32
CA ILE A 166 2.36 22.69 3.58
C ILE A 166 3.72 23.16 4.11
N LYS A 167 3.70 23.75 5.30
CA LYS A 167 4.88 24.28 6.00
C LYS A 167 4.91 23.74 7.42
N ALA A 168 6.11 23.65 7.99
CA ALA A 168 6.27 23.25 9.38
C ALA A 168 5.41 24.17 10.29
N PRO A 169 4.69 23.59 11.26
CA PRO A 169 3.98 24.37 12.25
C PRO A 169 4.98 25.21 13.05
N LYS A 170 4.62 26.48 13.30
CA LYS A 170 5.40 27.40 14.13
C LYS A 170 5.37 26.99 15.60
#